data_AF-A0A284QZ27-F1
#
_entry.id   AF-A0A284QZ27-F1
#
_cell.length_a   1.000
_cell.length_b   1.000
_cell.length_c   1.000
_cell.angle_alpha   90.00
_cell.angle_beta   90.00
_cell.angle_gamma   90.00
#
_symmetry.space_group_name_H-M   'P 1'
#
loop_
_entity.id
_entity.type
_entity.pdbx_description
1 polymer ?
#
loop_
_entity_poly.entity_id
_entity_poly.type
_entity_poly.pdbx_seq_one_letter_code
_entity_poly.pdbx_strand_id
1 'polypeptide(L)'
;MALPPTKASIEEAAEKFLDFGVGNKGRGSVIIRSGELGAYVATRANGGKWVDAFWADQEKVVDVTGAGNSFLGGLGAGLYLAQGDVYQATLYATISAAFVIEQEGLPQMSEVIDDEGSTVTLWNGDSPERRLRLLQDR
;
A
#
# COMPACT_ATOMS: atom_id res chain seq x y z
N MET A 1 4.75 10.01 -27.50
CA MET A 1 4.09 9.24 -26.42
C MET A 1 5.05 9.17 -25.26
N ALA A 2 4.61 9.38 -24.02
CA ALA A 2 5.46 9.12 -22.86
C ALA A 2 5.70 7.60 -22.76
N LEU A 3 6.92 7.20 -22.43
CA LEU A 3 7.22 5.79 -22.16
C LEU A 3 6.48 5.35 -20.90
N PRO A 4 6.06 4.07 -20.81
CA PRO A 4 5.47 3.54 -19.59
C PRO A 4 6.49 3.62 -18.44
N PRO A 5 6.03 3.87 -17.20
CA PRO A 5 6.90 3.92 -16.05
C PRO A 5 7.57 2.56 -15.82
N THR A 6 8.87 2.57 -15.55
CA THR A 6 9.68 1.42 -15.14
C THR A 6 10.11 1.57 -13.69
N LYS A 7 10.47 0.46 -13.01
CA LYS A 7 10.99 0.54 -11.63
C LYS A 7 12.16 1.54 -11.52
N ALA A 8 13.12 1.51 -12.45
CA ALA A 8 14.24 2.44 -12.49
C ALA A 8 13.79 3.92 -12.62
N SER A 9 12.81 4.21 -13.50
CA SER A 9 12.31 5.59 -13.63
C SER A 9 11.57 6.10 -12.40
N ILE A 10 10.92 5.20 -11.64
CA ILE A 10 10.24 5.52 -10.39
C ILE A 10 11.26 5.76 -9.27
N GLU A 11 12.29 4.93 -9.19
CA GLU A 11 13.41 5.11 -8.26
C GLU A 11 14.09 6.47 -8.48
N GLU A 12 14.41 6.81 -9.73
CA GLU A 12 14.99 8.11 -10.10
C GLU A 12 14.06 9.28 -9.74
N ALA A 13 12.76 9.13 -9.98
CA ALA A 13 11.78 10.15 -9.61
C ALA A 13 11.71 10.35 -8.09
N ALA A 14 11.71 9.27 -7.32
CA ALA A 14 11.70 9.32 -5.85
C ALA A 14 12.95 9.99 -5.29
N GLU A 15 14.12 9.70 -5.86
CA GLU A 15 15.38 10.37 -5.49
C GLU A 15 15.31 11.88 -5.74
N LYS A 16 14.85 12.31 -6.91
CA LYS A 16 14.66 13.73 -7.23
C LYS A 16 13.70 14.43 -6.26
N PHE A 17 12.59 13.77 -5.90
CA PHE A 17 11.67 14.33 -4.90
C PHE A 17 12.34 14.47 -3.54
N LEU A 18 13.09 13.45 -3.11
CA LEU A 18 13.84 13.52 -1.86
C LEU A 18 14.85 14.67 -1.90
N ASP A 19 15.55 14.90 -3.01
CA ASP A 19 16.52 16.00 -3.18
C ASP A 19 15.91 17.38 -2.98
N PHE A 20 14.63 17.58 -3.32
CA PHE A 20 13.92 18.84 -3.02
C PHE A 20 13.72 19.12 -1.53
N GLY A 21 14.02 18.17 -0.65
CA GLY A 21 13.96 18.38 0.81
C GLY A 21 12.56 18.16 1.40
N VAL A 22 11.89 17.08 0.99
CA VAL A 22 10.57 16.68 1.52
C VAL A 22 10.61 16.55 3.05
N GLY A 23 9.62 17.14 3.73
CA GLY A 23 9.43 17.08 5.18
C GLY A 23 10.33 18.00 6.00
N ASN A 24 10.15 17.99 7.33
CA ASN A 24 10.89 18.87 8.24
C ASN A 24 12.40 18.58 8.20
N LYS A 25 13.20 19.60 7.87
CA LYS A 25 14.65 19.51 7.62
C LYS A 25 15.00 18.49 6.52
N GLY A 26 14.08 18.23 5.58
CA GLY A 26 14.29 17.29 4.49
C GLY A 26 14.41 15.82 4.94
N ARG A 27 13.78 15.46 6.05
CA ARG A 27 13.75 14.10 6.62
C ARG A 27 12.41 13.39 6.42
N GLY A 28 11.60 13.85 5.48
CA GLY A 28 10.36 13.21 5.11
C GLY A 28 10.58 11.97 4.23
N SER A 29 9.46 11.43 3.78
CA SER A 29 9.40 10.22 2.97
C SER A 29 8.68 10.51 1.67
N VAL A 30 9.07 9.80 0.62
CA VAL A 30 8.38 9.79 -0.68
C VAL A 30 7.81 8.40 -0.90
N ILE A 31 6.53 8.33 -1.26
CA ILE A 31 5.88 7.09 -1.68
C ILE A 31 5.28 7.34 -3.07
N ILE A 32 5.72 6.57 -4.06
CA ILE A 32 5.18 6.62 -5.42
C ILE A 32 4.37 5.35 -5.66
N ARG A 33 3.06 5.52 -5.88
CA ARG A 33 2.17 4.43 -6.27
C ARG A 33 2.31 4.18 -7.77
N SER A 34 2.51 2.93 -8.17
CA SER A 34 2.90 2.54 -9.52
C SER A 34 2.02 1.42 -10.09
N GLY A 35 0.74 1.37 -9.70
CA GLY A 35 -0.23 0.43 -10.25
C GLY A 35 0.18 -1.02 -10.05
N GLU A 36 0.26 -1.79 -11.13
CA GLU A 36 0.70 -3.19 -11.14
C GLU A 36 2.12 -3.40 -10.60
N LEU A 37 2.99 -2.37 -10.67
CA LEU A 37 4.34 -2.43 -10.08
C LEU A 37 4.33 -2.29 -8.56
N GLY A 38 3.17 -2.00 -7.95
CA GLY A 38 3.01 -1.78 -6.52
C GLY A 38 3.28 -0.34 -6.12
N ALA A 39 4.09 -0.16 -5.07
CA ALA A 39 4.51 1.15 -4.58
C ALA A 39 5.99 1.16 -4.22
N TYR A 40 6.65 2.28 -4.48
CA TYR A 40 8.03 2.52 -4.06
C TYR A 40 8.05 3.54 -2.92
N VAL A 41 8.62 3.17 -1.77
CA VAL A 41 8.76 4.03 -0.59
C VAL A 41 10.23 4.30 -0.34
N ALA A 42 10.59 5.56 -0.13
CA ALA A 42 11.96 5.96 0.12
C ALA A 42 12.07 7.10 1.13
N THR A 43 13.20 7.09 1.86
CA THR A 43 13.66 8.19 2.70
C THR A 43 15.14 8.43 2.41
N ARG A 44 15.64 9.64 2.69
CA ARG A 44 17.07 9.91 2.59
C ARG A 44 17.93 9.06 3.54
N ALA A 45 17.38 8.69 4.69
CA ALA A 45 18.12 7.98 5.74
C ALA A 45 18.24 6.48 5.46
N ASN A 46 17.17 5.84 4.97
CA ASN A 46 17.07 4.39 4.87
C ASN A 46 16.96 3.88 3.42
N GLY A 47 17.13 4.75 2.42
CA GLY A 47 17.03 4.38 1.01
C GLY A 47 15.60 4.04 0.60
N GLY A 48 15.45 3.37 -0.55
CA GLY A 48 14.13 3.00 -1.07
C GLY A 48 13.87 1.50 -1.12
N LYS A 49 12.59 1.15 -1.04
CA LYS A 49 12.09 -0.23 -1.05
C LYS A 49 10.83 -0.32 -1.90
N TRP A 50 10.74 -1.39 -2.68
CA TRP A 50 9.51 -1.77 -3.37
C TRP A 50 8.58 -2.55 -2.44
N VAL A 51 7.30 -2.22 -2.53
CA VAL A 51 6.20 -3.01 -2.00
C VAL A 51 5.38 -3.45 -3.20
N ASP A 52 5.32 -4.75 -3.46
CA ASP A 52 4.62 -5.28 -4.63
C ASP A 52 3.11 -5.00 -4.55
N ALA A 53 2.46 -4.95 -5.71
CA ALA A 53 1.00 -4.98 -5.74
C ALA A 53 0.51 -6.31 -5.12
N PHE A 54 -0.55 -6.25 -4.32
CA PHE A 54 -1.05 -7.46 -3.68
C PHE A 54 -1.54 -8.48 -4.72
N TRP A 55 -2.28 -8.01 -5.73
CA TRP A 55 -2.74 -8.80 -6.86
C TRP A 55 -1.81 -8.64 -8.06
N ALA A 56 -1.21 -9.74 -8.51
CA ALA A 56 -0.59 -9.85 -9.82
C ALA A 56 -1.62 -10.26 -10.90
N ASP A 57 -2.65 -10.98 -10.48
CA ASP A 57 -3.78 -11.39 -11.31
C ASP A 57 -4.70 -10.20 -11.62
N GLN A 58 -4.78 -9.81 -12.89
CA GLN A 58 -5.60 -8.68 -13.34
C GLN A 58 -7.10 -8.97 -13.27
N GLU A 59 -7.53 -10.24 -13.21
CA GLU A 59 -8.94 -10.59 -13.02
C GLU A 59 -9.47 -10.15 -11.64
N LYS A 60 -8.56 -9.93 -10.67
CA LYS A 60 -8.87 -9.39 -9.35
C LYS A 60 -8.95 -7.85 -9.31
N VAL A 61 -8.63 -7.16 -10.41
CA VAL A 61 -8.65 -5.70 -10.50
C VAL A 61 -9.86 -5.27 -11.33
N VAL A 62 -10.99 -5.05 -10.66
CA VAL A 62 -12.28 -4.76 -11.29
C VAL A 62 -12.49 -3.26 -11.50
N ASP A 63 -12.25 -2.44 -10.47
CA ASP A 63 -12.42 -0.97 -10.52
C ASP A 63 -11.32 -0.28 -9.70
N VAL A 64 -10.49 0.55 -10.34
CA VAL A 64 -9.40 1.26 -9.65
C VAL A 64 -9.87 2.52 -8.90
N THR A 65 -11.16 2.86 -9.00
CA THR A 65 -11.75 4.02 -8.33
C THR A 65 -11.59 3.92 -6.82
N GLY A 66 -11.15 5.01 -6.20
CA GLY A 66 -10.95 5.04 -4.74
C GLY A 66 -9.67 4.37 -4.23
N ALA A 67 -8.93 3.61 -5.05
CA ALA A 67 -7.68 2.95 -4.65
C ALA A 67 -6.68 3.93 -4.02
N GLY A 68 -6.57 5.15 -4.55
CA GLY A 68 -5.70 6.19 -3.99
C GLY A 68 -6.14 6.71 -2.62
N ASN A 69 -7.45 6.91 -2.42
CA ASN A 69 -7.98 7.34 -1.13
C ASN A 69 -7.84 6.24 -0.07
N SER A 70 -8.13 5.00 -0.47
CA SER A 70 -7.95 3.83 0.40
C SER A 70 -6.48 3.64 0.78
N PHE A 71 -5.55 3.80 -0.17
CA PHE A 71 -4.13 3.78 0.11
C PHE A 71 -3.73 4.81 1.16
N LEU A 72 -4.19 6.07 1.03
CA LEU A 72 -3.87 7.11 2.01
C LEU A 72 -4.50 6.85 3.38
N GLY A 73 -5.73 6.34 3.44
CA GLY A 73 -6.37 5.92 4.69
C GLY A 73 -5.59 4.80 5.38
N GLY A 74 -5.22 3.77 4.61
CA GLY A 74 -4.39 2.66 5.07
C GLY A 74 -2.99 3.10 5.49
N LEU A 75 -2.38 4.07 4.80
CA LEU A 75 -1.11 4.67 5.19
C LEU A 75 -1.23 5.41 6.52
N GLY A 76 -2.30 6.18 6.71
CA GLY A 76 -2.55 6.90 7.97
C GLY A 76 -2.70 5.96 9.16
N ALA A 77 -3.52 4.92 9.02
CA ALA A 77 -3.67 3.88 10.04
C ALA A 77 -2.36 3.11 10.25
N GLY A 78 -1.68 2.74 9.17
CA GLY A 78 -0.41 2.01 9.20
C GLY A 78 0.70 2.81 9.88
N LEU A 79 0.79 4.12 9.69
CA LEU A 79 1.76 4.97 10.39
C LEU A 79 1.53 4.96 11.90
N TYR A 80 0.28 4.94 12.35
CA TYR A 80 -0.05 4.81 13.77
C TYR A 80 0.33 3.42 14.31
N LEU A 81 -0.11 2.36 13.64
CA LEU A 81 0.13 0.97 14.06
C LEU A 81 1.61 0.58 14.02
N ALA A 82 2.36 1.10 13.04
CA ALA A 82 3.79 0.85 12.86
C ALA A 82 4.69 1.86 13.58
N GLN A 83 4.15 2.67 14.49
CA GLN A 83 4.91 3.63 15.31
C GLN A 83 5.78 4.59 14.46
N GLY A 84 5.24 5.03 13.32
CA GLY A 84 5.91 5.95 12.40
C GLY A 84 6.82 5.29 11.37
N ASP A 85 6.96 3.95 11.36
CA ASP A 85 7.68 3.26 10.29
C ASP A 85 6.90 3.33 8.97
N VAL A 86 7.36 4.21 8.08
CA VAL A 86 6.75 4.43 6.77
C VAL A 86 6.82 3.21 5.85
N TYR A 87 7.84 2.37 5.98
CA TYR A 87 8.00 1.17 5.14
C TYR A 87 6.96 0.13 5.53
N GLN A 88 6.74 -0.07 6.83
CA GLN A 88 5.66 -0.91 7.32
C GLN A 88 4.29 -0.30 7.01
N ALA A 89 4.10 1.01 7.22
CA ALA A 89 2.85 1.70 6.91
C ALA A 89 2.45 1.58 5.43
N THR A 90 3.43 1.52 4.52
CA THR A 90 3.18 1.33 3.08
C THR A 90 2.53 -0.04 2.80
N LEU A 91 2.82 -1.08 3.59
CA LEU A 91 2.16 -2.39 3.44
C LEU A 91 0.66 -2.29 3.78
N TYR A 92 0.30 -1.63 4.87
CA TYR A 92 -1.11 -1.36 5.23
C TYR A 92 -1.83 -0.56 4.15
N ALA A 93 -1.16 0.45 3.59
CA ALA A 93 -1.66 1.25 2.49
C ALA A 93 -1.96 0.38 1.25
N THR A 94 -1.01 -0.49 0.88
CA THR A 94 -1.16 -1.42 -0.25
C THR A 94 -2.33 -2.38 -0.05
N ILE A 95 -2.46 -2.99 1.14
CA ILE A 95 -3.58 -3.91 1.44
C ILE A 95 -4.92 -3.18 1.41
N SER A 96 -5.00 -1.97 1.96
CA SER A 96 -6.24 -1.18 1.95
C SER A 96 -6.69 -0.87 0.52
N ALA A 97 -5.75 -0.48 -0.36
CA ALA A 97 -6.04 -0.29 -1.77
C ALA A 97 -6.45 -1.59 -2.47
N ALA A 98 -5.81 -2.71 -2.14
CA ALA A 98 -6.08 -4.01 -2.76
C ALA A 98 -7.51 -4.51 -2.55
N PHE A 99 -8.15 -4.18 -1.41
CA PHE A 99 -9.56 -4.52 -1.19
C PHE A 99 -10.54 -3.66 -2.00
N VAL A 100 -10.19 -2.39 -2.20
CA VAL A 100 -11.07 -1.46 -2.93
C VAL A 100 -11.09 -1.77 -4.41
N ILE A 101 -9.99 -2.28 -4.97
CA ILE A 101 -9.92 -2.54 -6.41
C ILE A 101 -10.64 -3.81 -6.87
N GLU A 102 -11.08 -4.67 -5.96
CA GLU A 102 -11.69 -5.97 -6.27
C GLU A 102 -13.15 -5.89 -6.71
N GLN A 103 -13.81 -4.74 -6.54
CA GLN A 103 -15.21 -4.55 -6.85
C GLN A 103 -15.55 -3.08 -7.09
N GLU A 104 -16.74 -2.81 -7.63
CA GLU A 104 -17.30 -1.47 -7.63
C GLU A 104 -17.73 -1.07 -6.21
N GLY A 105 -17.28 0.09 -5.73
CA GLY A 105 -17.62 0.62 -4.41
C GLY A 105 -16.71 0.14 -3.28
N LEU A 106 -17.16 0.34 -2.04
CA LEU A 106 -16.36 0.00 -0.85
C LEU A 106 -16.41 -1.51 -0.54
N PRO A 107 -15.38 -2.07 0.13
CA PRO A 107 -15.36 -3.48 0.48
C PRO A 107 -16.56 -3.87 1.34
N GLN A 108 -17.13 -5.04 1.07
CA GLN A 108 -18.18 -5.58 1.91
C GLN A 108 -17.57 -6.12 3.21
N MET A 109 -18.01 -5.56 4.34
CA MET A 109 -17.58 -6.02 5.65
C MET A 109 -18.52 -7.11 6.18
N SER A 110 -17.92 -8.13 6.79
CA SER A 110 -18.64 -9.17 7.53
C SER A 110 -17.85 -9.54 8.78
N GLU A 111 -18.54 -10.07 9.78
CA GLU A 111 -17.92 -10.55 11.02
C GLU A 111 -18.04 -12.06 11.09
N VAL A 112 -16.95 -12.72 11.46
CA VAL A 112 -16.90 -14.17 11.72
C VAL A 112 -16.27 -14.41 13.07
N ILE A 113 -16.60 -15.54 13.69
CA ILE A 113 -15.95 -16.01 14.91
C ILE A 113 -14.84 -16.96 14.49
N ASP A 114 -13.61 -16.70 14.91
CA ASP A 114 -12.48 -17.59 14.67
C ASP A 114 -12.48 -18.81 15.61
N ASP A 115 -11.53 -19.72 15.41
CA ASP A 115 -11.39 -20.94 16.20
C ASP A 115 -11.09 -20.66 17.70
N GLU A 116 -10.61 -19.46 18.02
CA GLU A 116 -10.31 -19.00 19.38
C GLU A 116 -11.52 -18.31 20.03
N GLY A 117 -12.64 -18.17 19.31
CA GLY A 117 -13.85 -17.52 19.78
C GLY A 117 -13.82 -15.99 19.66
N SER A 118 -12.85 -15.42 18.96
CA SER A 118 -12.71 -13.98 18.74
C SER A 118 -13.47 -13.53 17.49
N THR A 119 -14.08 -12.35 17.56
CA THR A 119 -14.73 -11.73 16.38
C THR A 119 -13.66 -11.13 15.46
N VAL A 120 -13.65 -11.58 14.21
CA VAL A 120 -12.77 -11.09 13.15
C VAL A 120 -13.60 -10.42 12.06
N THR A 121 -13.18 -9.23 11.64
CA THR A 121 -13.80 -8.53 10.51
C THR A 121 -13.13 -8.95 9.20
N LEU A 122 -13.91 -9.48 8.28
CA LEU A 122 -13.49 -9.80 6.92
C LEU A 122 -13.90 -8.69 5.97
N TRP A 123 -13.04 -8.37 5.01
CA TRP A 123 -13.32 -7.47 3.89
C TRP A 123 -13.38 -8.31 2.62
N ASN A 124 -14.47 -8.23 1.86
CA ASN A 124 -14.69 -9.07 0.69
C ASN A 124 -14.47 -10.58 0.98
N GLY A 125 -14.77 -11.02 2.20
CA GLY A 125 -14.61 -12.40 2.66
C GLY A 125 -13.17 -12.84 2.97
N ASP A 126 -12.19 -11.93 3.05
CA ASP A 126 -10.80 -12.23 3.45
C ASP A 126 -10.33 -11.33 4.61
N SER A 127 -9.34 -11.79 5.37
CA SER A 127 -8.79 -11.04 6.51
C SER A 127 -7.73 -10.03 6.04
N PRO A 128 -7.85 -8.74 6.39
CA PRO A 128 -6.81 -7.75 6.12
C PRO A 128 -5.46 -8.11 6.74
N GLU A 129 -5.46 -8.67 7.95
CA GLU A 129 -4.26 -9.10 8.67
C GLU A 129 -3.59 -10.27 7.97
N ARG A 130 -4.38 -11.22 7.45
CA ARG A 130 -3.85 -12.33 6.64
C ARG A 130 -3.16 -11.80 5.39
N ARG A 131 -3.82 -10.90 4.64
CA ARG A 131 -3.22 -10.32 3.43
C ARG A 131 -1.97 -9.50 3.73
N LEU A 132 -1.96 -8.77 4.84
CA LEU A 132 -0.79 -8.03 5.30
C LEU A 132 0.40 -8.96 5.56
N ARG A 133 0.21 -10.08 6.29
CA ARG A 133 1.26 -11.08 6.50
C ARG A 133 1.78 -11.66 5.19
N LEU A 134 0.86 -12.05 4.30
CA LEU A 134 1.24 -12.57 2.98
C LEU A 134 2.05 -11.56 2.16
N LEU A 135 1.78 -10.26 2.28
CA LEU A 135 2.55 -9.22 1.59
C LEU A 135 3.90 -8.95 2.27
N GLN A 136 3.98 -9.09 3.60
CA GLN A 136 5.23 -8.95 4.36
C GLN A 136 6.24 -10.05 4.04
N ASP A 137 5.76 -11.25 3.73
CA ASP A 137 6.58 -12.43 3.43
C ASP A 137 7.04 -12.52 1.96
N ARG A 138 6.70 -11.55 1.11
CA ARG A 138 7.19 -11.44 -0.27
C ARG A 138 8.53 -10.72 -0.34
#